data_AF-A0A938APD1-F1
#
_entry.id   AF-A0A938APD1-F1
#
_cell.length_a   1.000
_cell.length_b   1.000
_cell.length_c   1.000
_cell.angle_alpha   90.00
_cell.angle_beta   90.00
_cell.angle_gamma   90.00
#
_symmetry.space_group_name_H-M   'P 1'
#
loop_
_entity.id
_entity.type
_entity.pdbx_description
1 polymer ?
#
loop_
_entity_poly.entity_id
_entity_poly.type
_entity_poly.pdbx_seq_one_letter_code
_entity_poly.pdbx_strand_id
1 'polypeptide(L)'
;MISPALAPGALIRRLIIVTASLLVLNAAALIDLASRLGALLTSLKWQTAILGSMLLGIGLAAIVAWAGGERAGLLGRVEDRLLRLGPSLGRLRPAIFTLLLPILPLLAMVAAVKAFEPLSLRVVSWWMLTVLGGLVLGDGRGGTGFLLRLAFSGIALGVAFQAAGYLPEISTYPLSLGWSETSRYYNASLFFARTIYGEAVSLP
;
A
#
# COMPACT_ATOMS: atom_id res chain seq x y z
N MET A 1 23.74 -13.03 -24.80
CA MET A 1 23.50 -11.60 -24.48
C MET A 1 23.99 -11.34 -23.06
N ILE A 2 25.11 -10.63 -22.91
CA ILE A 2 25.68 -10.29 -21.61
C ILE A 2 24.90 -9.08 -21.09
N SER A 3 24.08 -9.28 -20.06
CA SER A 3 23.43 -8.15 -19.38
C SER A 3 24.52 -7.23 -18.86
N PRO A 4 24.48 -5.91 -19.14
CA PRO A 4 25.47 -4.98 -18.59
C PRO A 4 25.47 -5.14 -17.07
N ALA A 5 26.65 -5.43 -16.51
CA ALA A 5 26.82 -5.55 -15.07
C ALA A 5 26.39 -4.24 -14.44
N LEU A 6 25.28 -4.25 -13.68
CA LEU A 6 24.83 -3.09 -12.94
C LEU A 6 25.93 -2.68 -11.97
N ALA A 7 26.21 -1.38 -11.89
CA ALA A 7 27.15 -0.86 -10.92
C ALA A 7 26.78 -1.34 -9.50
N PRO A 8 27.75 -1.69 -8.65
CA PRO A 8 27.47 -2.17 -7.30
C PRO A 8 26.65 -1.13 -6.53
N GLY A 9 25.53 -1.57 -5.93
CA GLY A 9 24.63 -0.67 -5.21
C GLY A 9 23.62 0.09 -6.08
N ALA A 10 23.56 -0.16 -7.39
CA ALA A 10 22.65 0.58 -8.28
C ALA A 10 21.16 0.34 -7.94
N LEU A 11 20.80 -0.88 -7.53
CA LEU A 11 19.41 -1.18 -7.16
C LEU A 11 19.04 -0.45 -5.87
N ILE A 12 19.87 -0.58 -4.82
CA ILE A 12 19.57 0.05 -3.53
C ILE A 12 19.55 1.58 -3.66
N ARG A 13 20.42 2.15 -4.48
CA ARG A 13 20.40 3.59 -4.79
C ARG A 13 19.07 4.01 -5.41
N ARG A 14 18.56 3.28 -6.40
CA ARG A 14 17.26 3.57 -7.03
C ARG A 14 16.11 3.46 -6.02
N LEU A 15 16.10 2.42 -5.19
CA LEU A 15 15.10 2.25 -4.14
C LEU A 15 15.12 3.41 -3.14
N ILE A 16 16.32 3.82 -2.69
CA ILE A 16 16.46 4.95 -1.75
C ILE A 16 16.00 6.25 -2.39
N ILE A 17 16.33 6.52 -3.66
CA ILE A 17 15.87 7.72 -4.38
C ILE A 17 14.34 7.75 -4.46
N VAL A 18 13.71 6.68 -4.94
CA VAL A 18 12.25 6.60 -5.04
C VAL A 18 11.60 6.79 -3.67
N THR A 19 12.15 6.13 -2.65
CA THR A 19 11.66 6.24 -1.27
C THR A 19 11.79 7.66 -0.73
N ALA A 20 12.93 8.31 -0.94
CA ALA A 20 13.17 9.69 -0.53
C ALA A 20 12.19 10.65 -1.23
N SER A 21 12.00 10.51 -2.55
CA SER A 21 11.04 11.31 -3.31
C SER A 21 9.61 11.14 -2.80
N LEU A 22 9.17 9.91 -2.54
CA LEU A 22 7.84 9.64 -2.00
C LEU A 22 7.64 10.23 -0.60
N LEU A 23 8.67 10.21 0.25
CA LEU A 23 8.61 10.80 1.60
C LEU A 23 8.53 12.34 1.57
N VAL A 24 9.25 12.98 0.64
CA VAL A 24 9.17 14.43 0.44
C VAL A 24 7.79 14.82 -0.10
N LEU A 25 7.28 14.09 -1.09
CA LEU A 25 5.92 14.30 -1.62
C LEU A 25 4.86 14.07 -0.54
N ASN A 26 5.05 13.06 0.32
CA ASN A 26 4.16 12.81 1.44
C ASN A 26 4.17 13.95 2.46
N ALA A 27 5.33 14.53 2.77
CA ALA A 27 5.38 15.71 3.64
C ALA A 27 4.61 16.89 3.04
N ALA A 28 4.76 17.16 1.74
CA ALA A 28 4.04 18.22 1.06
C ALA A 28 2.51 18.00 1.11
N ALA A 29 2.05 16.77 0.86
CA ALA A 29 0.64 16.42 0.95
C ALA A 29 0.08 16.53 2.38
N LEU A 30 0.88 16.15 3.40
CA LEU A 30 0.50 16.31 4.80
C LEU A 30 0.42 17.79 5.21
N ILE A 31 1.27 18.67 4.69
CA ILE A 31 1.20 20.12 4.92
C ILE A 31 -0.10 20.69 4.33
N ASP A 32 -0.45 20.34 3.08
CA ASP A 32 -1.70 20.78 2.45
C ASP A 32 -2.91 20.32 3.28
N LEU A 33 -2.98 19.04 3.65
CA LEU A 33 -4.09 18.52 4.44
C LEU A 33 -4.17 19.15 5.84
N ALA A 34 -3.04 19.27 6.53
CA ALA A 34 -3.00 19.89 7.87
C ALA A 34 -3.38 21.38 7.83
N SER A 35 -3.06 22.09 6.75
CA SER A 35 -3.46 23.50 6.59
C SER A 35 -4.97 23.64 6.36
N ARG A 36 -5.57 22.80 5.50
CA ARG A 36 -7.02 22.75 5.27
C ARG A 36 -7.81 22.41 6.53
N LEU A 37 -7.25 21.57 7.40
CA LEU A 37 -7.87 21.18 8.67
C LEU A 37 -7.62 22.17 9.82
N GLY A 38 -6.85 23.25 9.59
CA GLY A 38 -6.42 24.15 10.67
C GLY A 38 -5.54 23.48 11.75
N ALA A 39 -4.99 22.31 11.43
CA ALA A 39 -4.27 21.43 12.35
C ALA A 39 -2.76 21.67 12.37
N LEU A 40 -2.23 22.41 11.40
CA LEU A 40 -0.78 22.56 11.16
C LEU A 40 -0.04 23.10 12.39
N LEU A 41 -0.58 24.14 13.04
CA LEU A 41 0.02 24.76 14.22
C LEU A 41 -0.54 24.21 15.55
N THR A 42 -1.71 23.59 15.51
CA THR A 42 -2.46 23.19 16.72
C THR A 42 -2.21 21.74 17.12
N SER A 43 -1.69 20.90 16.23
CA SER A 43 -1.54 19.47 16.48
C SER A 43 -0.10 18.97 16.33
N LEU A 44 0.49 18.56 17.45
CA LEU A 44 1.82 17.96 17.50
C LEU A 44 1.92 16.67 16.66
N LYS A 45 0.81 15.93 16.50
CA LYS A 45 0.77 14.71 15.66
C LYS A 45 1.05 15.02 14.19
N TRP A 46 0.47 16.10 13.67
CA TRP A 46 0.71 16.52 12.28
C TRP A 46 2.12 17.06 12.09
N GLN A 47 2.60 17.88 13.03
CA GLN A 47 3.95 18.43 12.98
C GLN A 47 5.02 17.32 13.01
N THR A 48 4.86 16.33 13.89
CA THR A 48 5.79 15.19 13.99
C THR A 48 5.74 14.31 12.74
N ALA A 49 4.56 14.06 12.16
CA ALA A 49 4.44 13.30 10.92
C ALA A 49 5.09 14.02 9.72
N ILE A 50 4.83 15.32 9.56
CA ILE A 50 5.42 16.15 8.50
C ILE A 50 6.94 16.20 8.66
N LEU A 51 7.43 16.59 9.84
CA LEU A 51 8.86 16.71 10.11
C LEU A 51 9.56 15.36 9.95
N GLY A 52 8.98 14.28 10.47
CA GLY A 52 9.51 12.93 10.31
C GLY A 52 9.63 12.52 8.85
N SER A 53 8.60 12.79 8.03
CA SER A 53 8.62 12.48 6.60
C SER A 53 9.68 13.30 5.85
N MET A 54 9.81 14.60 6.15
CA MET A 54 10.84 15.46 5.53
C MET A 54 12.25 15.03 5.92
N LEU A 55 12.52 14.87 7.23
CA LEU A 55 13.85 14.52 7.72
C LEU A 55 14.29 13.15 7.21
N LEU A 56 13.38 12.17 7.18
CA LEU A 56 13.69 10.84 6.64
C LEU A 56 13.96 10.91 5.13
N GLY A 57 13.14 11.65 4.36
CA GLY A 57 13.33 11.82 2.92
C GLY A 57 14.67 12.51 2.59
N ILE A 58 14.97 13.61 3.27
CA ILE A 58 16.23 14.36 3.11
C ILE A 58 17.43 13.51 3.55
N GLY A 59 17.33 12.81 4.69
CA GLY A 59 18.39 11.93 5.18
C GLY A 59 18.72 10.81 4.20
N LEU A 60 17.70 10.18 3.61
CA LEU A 60 17.87 9.17 2.56
C LEU A 60 18.52 9.75 1.29
N ALA A 61 18.11 10.94 0.84
CA ALA A 61 18.74 11.62 -0.30
C ALA A 61 20.22 11.98 -0.01
N ALA A 62 20.52 12.44 1.20
CA ALA A 62 21.88 12.74 1.65
C ALA A 62 22.76 11.48 1.67
N ILE A 63 22.23 10.33 2.10
CA ILE A 63 22.93 9.04 2.05
C ILE A 63 23.32 8.69 0.61
N VAL A 64 22.40 8.89 -0.35
CA VAL A 64 22.68 8.62 -1.78
C VAL A 64 23.77 9.54 -2.33
N ALA A 65 23.70 10.84 -2.01
CA ALA A 65 24.71 11.81 -2.42
C ALA A 65 26.08 11.51 -1.80
N TRP A 66 26.10 11.16 -0.52
CA TRP A 66 27.31 10.80 0.24
C TRP A 66 27.96 9.51 -0.26
N ALA A 67 27.16 8.54 -0.69
CA ALA A 67 27.63 7.25 -1.20
C ALA A 67 28.05 7.28 -2.69
N GLY A 68 28.44 8.45 -3.22
CA GLY A 68 29.09 8.58 -4.52
C GLY A 68 30.56 8.14 -4.53
N GLY A 69 31.10 7.83 -5.71
CA GLY A 69 32.52 7.52 -5.90
C GLY A 69 33.00 6.26 -5.17
N GLU A 70 34.13 6.36 -4.48
CA GLU A 70 34.79 5.25 -3.76
C GLU A 70 33.89 4.59 -2.69
N ARG A 71 32.88 5.31 -2.18
CA ARG A 71 31.95 4.83 -1.17
C ARG A 71 30.78 4.03 -1.75
N ALA A 72 30.64 3.94 -3.07
CA ALA A 72 29.61 3.13 -3.72
C ALA A 72 29.69 1.65 -3.30
N GLY A 73 30.88 1.14 -2.97
CA GLY A 73 31.07 -0.21 -2.44
C GLY A 73 30.37 -0.47 -1.10
N LEU A 74 30.07 0.56 -0.29
CA LEU A 74 29.26 0.41 0.93
C LEU A 74 27.80 0.08 0.58
N LEU A 75 27.22 0.78 -0.40
CA LEU A 75 25.86 0.49 -0.87
C LEU A 75 25.78 -0.89 -1.52
N GLY A 76 26.81 -1.31 -2.25
CA GLY A 76 26.91 -2.69 -2.76
C GLY A 76 26.86 -3.73 -1.63
N ARG A 77 27.60 -3.53 -0.54
CA ARG A 77 27.56 -4.43 0.63
C ARG A 77 26.20 -4.47 1.30
N VAL A 78 25.51 -3.34 1.38
CA VAL A 78 24.14 -3.27 1.94
C VAL A 78 23.16 -3.98 1.01
N GLU A 79 23.26 -3.77 -0.30
CA GLU A 79 22.46 -4.48 -1.31
C GLU A 79 22.64 -5.99 -1.20
N ASP A 80 23.88 -6.48 -1.13
CA ASP A 80 24.17 -7.91 -0.96
C ASP A 80 23.56 -8.48 0.31
N ARG A 81 23.63 -7.74 1.44
CA ARG A 81 23.00 -8.16 2.70
C ARG A 81 21.48 -8.20 2.59
N LEU A 82 20.86 -7.18 2.01
CA LEU A 82 19.41 -7.11 1.83
C LEU A 82 18.90 -8.21 0.90
N LEU A 83 19.59 -8.46 -0.21
CA LEU A 83 19.24 -9.53 -1.14
C LEU A 83 19.37 -10.92 -0.50
N ARG A 84 20.27 -11.10 0.48
CA ARG A 84 20.42 -12.34 1.26
C ARG A 84 19.36 -12.55 2.33
N LEU A 85 18.57 -11.53 2.69
CA LEU A 85 17.49 -11.67 3.69
C LEU A 85 16.38 -12.60 3.21
N GLY A 86 15.99 -12.54 1.95
CA GLY A 86 15.02 -13.50 1.39
C GLY A 86 15.54 -14.94 1.57
N PRO A 87 16.70 -15.28 0.98
CA PRO A 87 17.38 -16.57 1.14
C PRO A 87 17.39 -17.14 2.56
N SER A 88 17.79 -16.32 3.54
CA SER A 88 17.96 -16.74 4.93
C SER A 88 16.65 -17.16 5.62
N LEU A 89 15.50 -16.66 5.15
CA LEU A 89 14.18 -17.05 5.67
C LEU A 89 13.73 -18.44 5.19
N GLY A 90 14.42 -19.05 4.22
CA GLY A 90 14.17 -20.43 3.79
C GLY A 90 12.71 -20.70 3.39
N ARG A 91 12.10 -21.74 3.98
CA ARG A 91 10.71 -22.15 3.71
C ARG A 91 9.65 -21.23 4.33
N LEU A 92 10.04 -20.31 5.22
CA LEU A 92 9.12 -19.39 5.88
C LEU A 92 8.74 -18.18 5.01
N ARG A 93 9.46 -17.94 3.91
CA ARG A 93 9.22 -16.82 2.99
C ARG A 93 7.76 -16.65 2.56
N PRO A 94 7.06 -17.67 2.01
CA PRO A 94 5.67 -17.51 1.61
C PRO A 94 4.77 -17.16 2.80
N ALA A 95 4.96 -17.81 3.95
CA ALA A 95 4.17 -17.52 5.15
C ALA A 95 4.36 -16.06 5.61
N ILE A 96 5.60 -15.57 5.67
CA ILE A 96 5.90 -14.18 6.04
C ILE A 96 5.28 -13.22 5.01
N PHE A 97 5.40 -13.51 3.71
CA PHE A 97 4.80 -12.68 2.68
C PHE A 97 3.26 -12.66 2.78
N THR A 98 2.61 -13.80 3.02
CA THR A 98 1.16 -13.88 3.25
C THR A 98 0.75 -13.06 4.48
N LEU A 99 1.55 -13.07 5.55
CA LEU A 99 1.31 -12.24 6.73
C LEU A 99 1.50 -10.73 6.48
N LEU A 100 2.27 -10.34 5.46
CA LEU A 100 2.39 -8.92 5.06
C LEU A 100 1.15 -8.39 4.34
N LEU A 101 0.43 -9.24 3.59
CA LEU A 101 -0.72 -8.83 2.77
C LEU A 101 -1.83 -8.11 3.56
N PRO A 102 -2.28 -8.59 4.75
CA PRO A 102 -3.33 -7.90 5.49
C PRO A 102 -2.87 -6.61 6.17
N ILE A 103 -1.56 -6.32 6.25
CA ILE A 103 -1.07 -5.15 6.99
C ILE A 103 -1.60 -3.84 6.40
N LEU A 104 -1.53 -3.68 5.07
CA LEU A 104 -2.01 -2.45 4.42
C LEU A 104 -3.52 -2.20 4.62
N PRO A 105 -4.43 -3.17 4.37
CA PRO A 105 -5.84 -2.96 4.63
C PRO A 105 -6.15 -2.79 6.12
N LEU A 106 -5.47 -3.51 7.03
CA LEU A 106 -5.65 -3.30 8.48
C LEU A 106 -5.21 -1.90 8.92
N LEU A 107 -4.10 -1.37 8.39
CA LEU A 107 -3.67 0.00 8.67
C LEU A 107 -4.71 1.03 8.19
N ALA A 108 -5.30 0.81 7.02
CA ALA A 108 -6.31 1.71 6.46
C ALA A 108 -7.67 1.60 7.18
N MET A 109 -8.07 0.41 7.62
CA MET A 109 -9.38 0.15 8.21
C MET A 109 -9.42 0.34 9.74
N VAL A 110 -8.41 -0.15 10.47
CA VAL A 110 -8.44 -0.25 11.94
C VAL A 110 -7.72 0.92 12.60
N ALA A 111 -6.50 1.23 12.15
CA ALA A 111 -5.59 2.05 12.94
C ALA A 111 -5.81 3.56 12.78
N ALA A 112 -6.45 4.01 11.68
CA ALA A 112 -6.22 5.38 11.24
C ALA A 112 -7.15 5.92 10.15
N VAL A 113 -8.48 5.73 10.21
CA VAL A 113 -9.38 6.30 9.15
C VAL A 113 -9.03 7.78 8.83
N LYS A 114 -8.70 8.59 9.84
CA LYS A 114 -8.27 9.99 9.68
C LYS A 114 -6.78 10.18 9.33
N ALA A 115 -5.86 9.36 9.85
CA ALA A 115 -4.43 9.54 9.58
C ALA A 115 -3.97 8.87 8.27
N PHE A 116 -4.72 7.88 7.77
CA PHE A 116 -4.59 7.25 6.45
C PHE A 116 -5.55 7.87 5.43
N GLU A 117 -6.25 8.97 5.75
CA GLU A 117 -7.03 9.73 4.77
C GLU A 117 -6.18 10.26 3.60
N PRO A 118 -5.00 10.89 3.82
CA PRO A 118 -4.19 11.37 2.71
C PRO A 118 -3.68 10.23 1.82
N LEU A 119 -3.93 10.38 0.52
CA LEU A 119 -3.49 9.42 -0.51
C LEU A 119 -1.98 9.17 -0.45
N SER A 120 -1.18 10.18 -0.16
CA SER A 120 0.28 10.07 -0.08
C SER A 120 0.74 9.06 0.97
N LEU A 121 0.07 9.01 2.13
CA LEU A 121 0.45 8.11 3.22
C LEU A 121 0.11 6.65 2.87
N ARG A 122 -1.01 6.44 2.15
CA ARG A 122 -1.35 5.13 1.56
C ARG A 122 -0.30 4.70 0.55
N VAL A 123 0.12 5.60 -0.34
CA VAL A 123 1.13 5.32 -1.37
C VAL A 123 2.48 5.00 -0.75
N VAL A 124 2.94 5.76 0.26
CA VAL A 124 4.20 5.47 0.97
C VAL A 124 4.12 4.12 1.69
N SER A 125 3.02 3.85 2.40
CA SER A 125 2.84 2.58 3.12
C SER A 125 2.82 1.38 2.16
N TRP A 126 2.09 1.51 1.05
CA TRP A 126 2.07 0.52 -0.02
C TRP A 126 3.47 0.31 -0.61
N TRP A 127 4.21 1.38 -0.89
CA TRP A 127 5.58 1.30 -1.42
C TRP A 127 6.53 0.58 -0.46
N MET A 128 6.50 0.91 0.83
CA MET A 128 7.37 0.28 1.84
C MET A 128 7.08 -1.21 1.97
N LEU A 129 5.79 -1.59 2.02
CA LEU A 129 5.38 -3.00 2.06
C LEU A 129 5.73 -3.72 0.75
N THR A 130 5.64 -3.03 -0.38
CA THR A 130 6.02 -3.57 -1.69
C THR A 130 7.50 -3.92 -1.73
N VAL A 131 8.36 -3.00 -1.30
CA VAL A 131 9.82 -3.21 -1.17
C VAL A 131 10.11 -4.36 -0.20
N LEU A 132 9.47 -4.37 0.97
CA LEU A 132 9.65 -5.41 1.97
C LEU A 132 9.24 -6.79 1.42
N GLY A 133 8.09 -6.90 0.77
CA GLY A 133 7.63 -8.14 0.15
C GLY A 133 8.56 -8.61 -0.98
N GLY A 134 9.09 -7.68 -1.79
CA GLY A 134 10.09 -7.99 -2.81
C GLY A 134 11.39 -8.56 -2.22
N LEU A 135 11.82 -8.03 -1.07
CA LEU A 135 12.99 -8.54 -0.31
C LEU A 135 12.71 -9.93 0.31
N VAL A 136 11.53 -10.14 0.91
CA VAL A 136 11.12 -11.41 1.52
C VAL A 136 11.02 -12.53 0.47
N LEU A 137 10.44 -12.22 -0.70
CA LEU A 137 10.37 -13.15 -1.84
C LEU A 137 11.72 -13.31 -2.57
N GLY A 138 12.77 -12.64 -2.07
CA GLY A 138 14.12 -12.69 -2.60
C GLY A 138 14.71 -14.10 -2.67
N ASP A 139 15.51 -14.36 -3.69
CA ASP A 139 16.33 -15.56 -3.90
C ASP A 139 17.84 -15.22 -3.88
N GLY A 140 18.20 -14.00 -3.48
CA GLY A 140 19.59 -13.53 -3.46
C GLY A 140 20.04 -12.88 -4.76
N ARG A 141 19.27 -12.95 -5.84
CA ARG A 141 19.64 -12.34 -7.13
C ARG A 141 19.15 -10.90 -7.20
N GLY A 142 19.97 -9.99 -7.71
CA GLY A 142 19.59 -8.60 -7.98
C GLY A 142 18.92 -8.41 -9.35
N GLY A 143 18.83 -7.15 -9.80
CA GLY A 143 18.45 -6.80 -11.18
C GLY A 143 16.99 -7.09 -11.55
N THR A 144 16.75 -7.59 -12.77
CA THR A 144 15.40 -7.80 -13.34
C THR A 144 14.55 -8.75 -12.51
N GLY A 145 15.15 -9.80 -11.92
CA GLY A 145 14.43 -10.70 -11.03
C GLY A 145 13.91 -10.00 -9.79
N PHE A 146 14.64 -9.00 -9.25
CA PHE A 146 14.16 -8.19 -8.14
C PHE A 146 12.98 -7.30 -8.56
N LEU A 147 13.05 -6.65 -9.73
CA LEU A 147 11.96 -5.83 -10.24
C LEU A 147 10.66 -6.63 -10.42
N LEU A 148 10.73 -7.86 -10.94
CA LEU A 148 9.55 -8.72 -11.08
C LEU A 148 8.94 -9.09 -9.71
N ARG A 149 9.76 -9.38 -8.70
CA ARG A 149 9.27 -9.64 -7.34
C ARG A 149 8.68 -8.41 -6.69
N LEU A 150 9.28 -7.24 -6.91
CA LEU A 150 8.76 -5.97 -6.47
C LEU A 150 7.38 -5.70 -7.10
N ALA A 151 7.25 -5.90 -8.42
CA ALA A 151 5.99 -5.74 -9.13
C ALA A 151 4.92 -6.73 -8.62
N PHE A 152 5.28 -8.01 -8.49
CA PHE A 152 4.39 -9.03 -7.93
C PHE A 152 3.93 -8.67 -6.51
N SER A 153 4.85 -8.26 -5.64
CA SER A 153 4.56 -7.81 -4.27
C SER A 153 3.56 -6.64 -4.27
N GLY A 154 3.78 -5.63 -5.11
CA GLY A 154 2.91 -4.46 -5.21
C GLY A 154 1.51 -4.81 -5.73
N ILE A 155 1.42 -5.69 -6.74
CA ILE A 155 0.14 -6.17 -7.27
C ILE A 155 -0.61 -6.99 -6.21
N ALA A 156 0.07 -7.92 -5.54
CA ALA A 156 -0.55 -8.75 -4.51
C ALA A 156 -1.09 -7.90 -3.34
N LEU A 157 -0.34 -6.88 -2.91
CA LEU A 157 -0.79 -5.90 -1.92
C LEU A 157 -2.00 -5.10 -2.42
N GLY A 158 -2.00 -4.68 -3.68
CA GLY A 158 -3.13 -3.97 -4.29
C GLY A 158 -4.39 -4.83 -4.36
N VAL A 159 -4.25 -6.11 -4.75
CA VAL A 159 -5.36 -7.08 -4.75
C VAL A 159 -5.88 -7.32 -3.34
N ALA A 160 -5.00 -7.52 -2.36
CA ALA A 160 -5.39 -7.72 -0.96
C ALA A 160 -6.12 -6.48 -0.41
N PHE A 161 -5.63 -5.29 -0.72
CA PHE A 161 -6.26 -4.03 -0.33
C PHE A 161 -7.66 -3.86 -0.96
N GLN A 162 -7.79 -4.15 -2.26
CA GLN A 162 -9.06 -4.09 -2.97
C GLN A 162 -10.06 -5.13 -2.43
N ALA A 163 -9.62 -6.38 -2.24
CA ALA A 163 -10.45 -7.45 -1.68
C ALA A 163 -10.95 -7.10 -0.28
N ALA A 164 -10.08 -6.53 0.56
CA ALA A 164 -10.48 -6.05 1.88
C ALA A 164 -11.52 -4.92 1.79
N GLY A 165 -11.42 -4.02 0.81
CA GLY A 165 -12.40 -2.97 0.55
C GLY A 165 -13.82 -3.49 0.29
N TYR A 166 -13.95 -4.70 -0.27
CA TYR A 166 -15.25 -5.35 -0.50
C TYR A 166 -15.78 -6.12 0.74
N LEU A 167 -14.97 -6.36 1.78
CA LEU A 167 -15.42 -7.11 2.97
C LEU A 167 -16.67 -6.50 3.64
N PRO A 168 -16.80 -5.17 3.81
CA PRO A 168 -18.00 -4.57 4.39
C PRO A 168 -19.25 -4.71 3.53
N GLU A 169 -19.10 -4.95 2.22
CA GLU A 169 -20.22 -5.14 1.28
C GLU A 169 -20.75 -6.58 1.31
N ILE A 170 -20.04 -7.51 1.96
CA ILE A 170 -20.50 -8.88 2.13
C ILE A 170 -21.65 -8.88 3.15
N SER A 171 -22.88 -8.92 2.65
CA SER A 171 -24.09 -9.08 3.47
C SER A 171 -24.04 -10.39 4.24
N THR A 172 -24.39 -10.35 5.53
CA THR A 172 -24.59 -11.54 6.36
C THR A 172 -25.88 -12.28 6.05
N TYR A 173 -26.71 -11.73 5.17
CA TYR A 173 -27.98 -12.30 4.74
C TYR A 173 -27.83 -12.83 3.29
N PRO A 174 -27.52 -14.12 3.08
CA PRO A 174 -27.25 -14.68 1.75
C PRO A 174 -28.48 -14.68 0.81
N LEU A 175 -29.67 -14.39 1.35
CA LEU A 175 -30.92 -14.24 0.60
C LEU A 175 -31.46 -12.80 0.58
N SER A 176 -30.75 -11.83 1.19
CA SER A 176 -31.14 -10.43 1.04
C SER A 176 -30.69 -9.94 -0.32
N LEU A 177 -31.62 -9.45 -1.13
CA LEU A 177 -31.26 -8.55 -2.22
C LEU A 177 -30.64 -7.31 -1.58
N GLY A 178 -29.32 -7.14 -1.75
CA GLY A 178 -28.65 -5.92 -1.33
C GLY A 178 -29.38 -4.72 -1.93
N TRP A 179 -29.80 -3.79 -1.08
CA TRP A 179 -30.39 -2.55 -1.55
C TRP A 179 -29.29 -1.74 -2.23
N SER A 180 -29.26 -1.81 -3.56
CA SER A 180 -28.59 -0.81 -4.37
C SER A 180 -29.57 0.35 -4.49
N GLU A 181 -29.15 1.54 -4.09
CA GLU A 181 -29.92 2.80 -4.17
C GLU A 181 -30.39 3.10 -5.61
N THR A 182 -29.78 2.44 -6.60
CA THR A 182 -30.11 2.49 -8.04
C THR A 182 -31.02 1.35 -8.50
N SER A 183 -31.17 0.28 -7.72
CA SER A 183 -32.04 -0.85 -8.05
C SER A 183 -33.46 -0.54 -7.63
N ARG A 184 -34.28 -0.12 -8.59
CA ARG A 184 -35.74 -0.09 -8.42
C ARG A 184 -36.24 -1.54 -8.43
N TYR A 185 -36.29 -2.16 -7.26
CA TYR A 185 -36.97 -3.43 -7.10
C TYR A 185 -38.47 -3.20 -7.17
N TYR A 186 -39.05 -3.42 -8.35
CA TYR A 186 -40.48 -3.60 -8.48
C TYR A 186 -40.78 -5.03 -8.00
N ASN A 187 -41.11 -5.19 -6.72
CA ASN A 187 -41.66 -6.44 -6.23
C ASN A 187 -42.93 -6.73 -7.02
N ALA A 188 -42.91 -7.77 -7.86
CA ALA A 188 -44.07 -8.18 -8.64
C ALA A 188 -45.23 -8.47 -7.66
N SER A 189 -46.40 -7.92 -7.95
CA SER A 189 -47.60 -8.12 -7.16
C SER A 189 -47.88 -9.61 -6.99
N LEU A 190 -47.92 -10.08 -5.75
CA LEU A 190 -48.32 -11.45 -5.41
C LEU A 190 -49.71 -11.73 -5.99
N PHE A 191 -49.95 -12.93 -6.52
CA PHE A 191 -51.29 -13.39 -6.93
C PHE A 191 -52.35 -13.18 -5.82
N PHE A 192 -51.92 -13.09 -4.55
CA PHE A 192 -52.75 -12.84 -3.37
C PHE A 192 -52.71 -11.41 -2.85
N ALA A 193 -52.15 -10.44 -3.59
CA ALA A 193 -52.04 -9.05 -3.15
C ALA A 193 -53.41 -8.47 -2.75
N ARG A 194 -54.47 -8.79 -3.50
CA ARG A 194 -55.84 -8.38 -3.18
C ARG A 194 -56.34 -8.96 -1.85
N THR A 195 -55.98 -10.20 -1.52
CA THR A 195 -56.39 -10.86 -0.28
C THR A 195 -55.66 -10.29 0.94
N ILE A 196 -54.39 -9.92 0.77
CA ILE A 196 -53.54 -9.45 1.88
C ILE A 196 -53.68 -7.94 2.10
N TYR A 197 -53.70 -7.16 1.02
CA TYR A 197 -53.63 -5.70 1.07
C TYR A 197 -54.94 -5.01 0.68
N GLY A 198 -55.97 -5.76 0.26
CA GLY A 198 -57.28 -5.21 -0.13
C GLY A 198 -57.31 -4.53 -1.50
N GLU A 199 -56.16 -4.18 -2.07
CA GLU A 199 -56.04 -3.51 -3.37
C GLU A 199 -55.20 -4.33 -4.37
N ALA A 200 -55.64 -4.35 -5.62
CA ALA A 200 -54.88 -4.91 -6.72
C ALA A 200 -54.07 -3.79 -7.37
N VAL A 201 -52.79 -3.67 -7.01
CA VAL A 201 -51.90 -2.70 -7.65
C VAL A 201 -51.42 -3.28 -8.98
N SER A 202 -51.78 -2.62 -10.08
CA SER A 202 -51.35 -2.95 -11.45
C SER A 202 -49.85 -2.67 -11.64
N LEU A 203 -49.16 -3.59 -12.30
CA LEU A 203 -47.76 -3.42 -12.73
C LEU A 203 -47.68 -2.25 -13.75
N PRO A 204 -46.68 -1.36 -13.66
CA PRO A 204 -46.31 -0.49 -14.78
C PRO A 204 -45.63 -1.26 -15.92
#